data_AF-A0A2S4U9I6-F1
#
_entry.id   AF-A0A2S4U9I6-F1
#
_cell.length_a   1.000
_cell.length_b   1.000
_cell.length_c   1.000
_cell.angle_alpha   90.00
_cell.angle_beta   90.00
_cell.angle_gamma   90.00
#
_symmetry.space_group_name_H-M   'P 1'
#
loop_
_entity.id
_entity.type
_entity.pdbx_description
1 polymer ?
#
loop_
_entity_poly.entity_id
_entity_poly.type
_entity_poly.pdbx_seq_one_letter_code
_entity_poly.pdbx_strand_id
1 'polypeptide(L)'
;MVRLSKVNPFKHETQNDKKRKARHAGRYAEERQTLDALKRGNYRAPIINLQPPEAGSENNNSDAAGYEVHEDFHPEDQSNPEADTLNVLSAWGSIPWDVMSSTNHNQPSQSRYPLLDPNIVAAARQRDRDIDQQILVNNRQKAMSKLFNSYLWLREKTNHWTTETSFHDFAPRFCRCSETARRTTAWIDLVDLTGQERVKFQYCDCMPRCVQVLASGFLASSPLEPSAAFSMRLLAYHNYAWHHSNVRMKPFSETQRVFNEERSQFLWNRNMTARRDLSQCLTKAVWLYRDLLGMGLDLVQATLRLTDTQKLAHGTCPACFGPNSRTGLHRLASVSDRLILSLDGNFQLRHHKRAGRQSAPLVTPDIFVHPTELEAVKEYITQQERLHKIAKKADKCADSHKAGNDVRNETTWKACDDTGIMGSCCRHDSVLFLANIHGTGENRALPLAILKKFLAHVEADRPVGVLYDLGCSLDNAKFGQNLVTESNLEPQFSTPTFTSGHAR
;
A
#
# COMPACT_ATOMS: atom_id res chain seq x y z
N MET A 1 -31.08 -5.30 19.27
CA MET A 1 -30.28 -6.31 18.54
C MET A 1 -30.67 -6.30 17.08
N VAL A 2 -29.73 -6.15 16.14
CA VAL A 2 -29.97 -6.37 14.70
C VAL A 2 -28.78 -7.14 14.13
N ARG A 3 -29.01 -8.33 13.57
CA ARG A 3 -27.96 -9.15 12.95
C ARG A 3 -27.70 -8.68 11.52
N LEU A 4 -26.59 -7.97 11.30
CA LEU A 4 -26.07 -7.73 9.94
C LEU A 4 -25.67 -9.08 9.30
N SER A 5 -26.19 -9.35 8.10
CA SER A 5 -25.96 -10.60 7.39
C SER A 5 -24.52 -10.68 6.86
N LYS A 6 -23.76 -11.67 7.33
CA LYS A 6 -22.43 -11.96 6.80
C LYS A 6 -22.57 -12.56 5.41
N VAL A 7 -22.09 -11.86 4.38
CA VAL A 7 -21.93 -12.42 3.03
C VAL A 7 -20.92 -13.57 3.11
N ASN A 8 -21.38 -14.81 2.96
CA ASN A 8 -20.53 -15.99 2.93
C ASN A 8 -19.89 -16.12 1.54
N PRO A 9 -18.55 -16.10 1.40
CA PRO A 9 -17.88 -16.21 0.10
C PRO A 9 -17.97 -17.61 -0.54
N PHE A 10 -18.54 -18.60 0.16
CA PHE A 10 -18.77 -19.96 -0.35
C PHE A 10 -20.26 -20.24 -0.63
N LYS A 11 -20.90 -19.41 -1.48
CA LYS A 11 -22.19 -19.78 -2.06
C LYS A 11 -21.96 -20.79 -3.19
N HIS A 12 -22.33 -22.04 -2.93
CA HIS A 12 -22.44 -23.05 -3.98
C HIS A 12 -23.50 -22.59 -5.00
N GLU A 13 -23.15 -22.52 -6.29
CA GLU A 13 -24.06 -22.04 -7.35
C GLU A 13 -25.29 -22.96 -7.39
N THR A 14 -26.47 -22.40 -7.07
CA THR A 14 -27.67 -23.23 -6.85
C THR A 14 -28.15 -23.84 -8.16
N GLN A 15 -28.92 -24.93 -8.09
CA GLN A 15 -29.48 -25.56 -9.30
C GLN A 15 -30.36 -24.59 -10.11
N ASN A 16 -31.00 -23.63 -9.45
CA ASN A 16 -31.77 -22.57 -10.09
C ASN A 16 -30.87 -21.50 -10.74
N ASP A 17 -29.76 -21.12 -10.11
CA ASP A 17 -28.77 -20.23 -10.74
C ASP A 17 -28.16 -20.86 -12.00
N LYS A 18 -27.83 -22.16 -11.94
CA LYS A 18 -27.33 -22.92 -13.09
C LYS A 18 -28.37 -23.00 -14.22
N LYS A 19 -29.64 -23.31 -13.91
CA LYS A 19 -30.74 -23.27 -14.89
C LYS A 19 -30.93 -21.88 -15.50
N ARG A 20 -30.85 -20.81 -14.70
CA ARG A 20 -30.96 -19.42 -15.20
C ARG A 20 -29.78 -19.06 -16.11
N LYS A 21 -28.55 -19.42 -15.72
CA LYS A 21 -27.33 -19.20 -16.50
C LYS A 21 -27.36 -19.94 -17.84
N ALA A 22 -27.80 -21.20 -17.84
CA ALA A 22 -28.00 -21.99 -19.06
C ALA A 22 -29.07 -21.37 -19.98
N ARG A 23 -30.22 -20.92 -19.42
CA ARG A 23 -31.30 -20.27 -20.18
C ARG A 23 -30.88 -18.97 -20.89
N HIS A 24 -29.86 -18.28 -20.38
CA HIS A 24 -29.34 -17.04 -20.96
C HIS A 24 -27.95 -17.18 -21.61
N ALA A 25 -27.40 -18.40 -21.70
CA ALA A 25 -26.02 -18.63 -22.16
C ALA A 25 -25.76 -18.15 -23.60
N GLY A 26 -26.72 -18.35 -24.52
CA GLY A 26 -26.61 -17.85 -25.90
C GLY A 26 -26.54 -16.32 -25.96
N ARG A 27 -27.41 -15.64 -25.21
CA ARG A 27 -27.41 -14.16 -25.14
C ARG A 27 -26.12 -13.62 -24.53
N TYR A 28 -25.61 -14.24 -23.46
CA TYR A 28 -24.32 -13.87 -22.88
C TYR A 28 -23.14 -14.09 -23.84
N ALA A 29 -23.25 -15.02 -24.81
CA ALA A 29 -22.24 -15.19 -25.84
C ALA A 29 -22.30 -14.07 -26.90
N GLU A 30 -23.49 -13.68 -27.35
CA GLU A 30 -23.72 -12.55 -28.27
C GLU A 30 -23.30 -11.20 -27.65
N GLU A 31 -23.65 -10.97 -26.37
CA GLU A 31 -23.20 -9.80 -25.60
C GLU A 31 -21.67 -9.75 -25.46
N ARG A 32 -21.02 -10.92 -25.31
CA ARG A 32 -19.56 -11.02 -25.20
C ARG A 32 -18.85 -10.81 -26.54
N GLN A 33 -19.42 -11.28 -27.65
CA GLN A 33 -18.95 -10.93 -28.99
C GLN A 33 -19.10 -9.43 -29.27
N THR A 34 -20.23 -8.83 -28.87
CA THR A 34 -20.48 -7.39 -28.97
C THR A 34 -19.46 -6.58 -28.16
N LEU A 35 -19.17 -7.02 -26.92
CA LEU A 35 -18.15 -6.42 -26.06
C LEU A 35 -16.74 -6.51 -26.68
N ASP A 36 -16.38 -7.66 -27.27
CA ASP A 36 -15.07 -7.84 -27.90
C ASP A 36 -14.95 -7.07 -29.23
N ALA A 37 -16.06 -6.85 -29.96
CA ALA A 37 -16.11 -5.94 -31.10
C ALA A 37 -15.95 -4.47 -30.66
N LEU A 38 -16.57 -4.06 -29.54
CA LEU A 38 -16.41 -2.73 -28.95
C LEU A 38 -14.98 -2.49 -28.45
N LYS A 39 -14.36 -3.45 -27.76
CA LYS A 39 -12.93 -3.38 -27.34
C LYS A 39 -11.96 -3.21 -28.52
N ARG A 40 -12.32 -3.73 -29.69
CA ARG A 40 -11.52 -3.61 -30.92
C ARG A 40 -11.81 -2.33 -31.71
N GLY A 41 -12.92 -1.65 -31.43
CA GLY A 41 -13.36 -0.43 -32.13
C GLY A 41 -14.25 -0.68 -33.36
N ASN A 42 -14.75 -1.91 -33.55
CA ASN A 42 -15.28 -2.38 -34.84
C ASN A 42 -16.82 -2.52 -34.88
N TYR A 43 -17.53 -2.03 -33.87
CA TYR A 43 -18.98 -2.25 -33.71
C TYR A 43 -19.81 -1.29 -34.58
N ARG A 44 -20.87 -1.80 -35.22
CA ARG A 44 -21.91 -1.02 -35.90
C ARG A 44 -23.29 -1.49 -35.43
N ALA A 45 -24.16 -0.56 -35.06
CA ALA A 45 -25.51 -0.86 -34.57
C ALA A 45 -26.49 -1.15 -35.74
N PRO A 46 -27.48 -2.05 -35.55
CA PRO A 46 -28.52 -2.31 -36.55
C PRO A 46 -29.55 -1.16 -36.63
N ILE A 47 -30.07 -0.92 -37.82
CA ILE A 47 -31.10 0.10 -38.10
C ILE A 47 -32.49 -0.52 -37.92
N ILE A 48 -33.41 0.18 -37.24
CA ILE A 48 -34.78 -0.27 -36.97
C ILE A 48 -35.77 0.65 -37.69
N ASN A 49 -36.62 0.08 -38.55
CA ASN A 49 -37.79 0.77 -39.14
C ASN A 49 -39.04 0.49 -38.29
N LEU A 50 -39.90 1.50 -38.12
CA LEU A 50 -41.15 1.41 -37.36
C LEU A 50 -42.35 1.85 -38.22
N GLN A 51 -43.45 1.11 -38.12
CA GLN A 51 -44.76 1.40 -38.71
C GLN A 51 -45.86 1.14 -37.65
N PRO A 52 -46.87 2.02 -37.47
CA PRO A 52 -47.87 1.92 -36.39
C PRO A 52 -49.28 1.48 -36.86
N PRO A 53 -50.01 0.74 -35.99
CA PRO A 53 -51.48 0.84 -35.87
C PRO A 53 -51.94 0.95 -34.38
N GLU A 54 -52.78 1.91 -33.97
CA GLU A 54 -54.27 1.93 -33.91
C GLU A 54 -54.89 1.36 -32.61
N ALA A 55 -56.14 1.76 -32.27
CA ALA A 55 -56.58 2.02 -30.89
C ALA A 55 -57.96 1.42 -30.45
N GLY A 56 -58.21 1.42 -29.13
CA GLY A 56 -59.47 1.09 -28.43
C GLY A 56 -59.27 0.16 -27.22
N SER A 57 -60.17 0.00 -26.24
CA SER A 57 -61.25 0.85 -25.71
C SER A 57 -61.71 0.32 -24.33
N GLU A 58 -62.08 1.20 -23.40
CA GLU A 58 -63.06 1.03 -22.28
C GLU A 58 -62.87 0.08 -21.05
N ASN A 59 -62.95 0.73 -19.86
CA ASN A 59 -63.93 0.54 -18.74
C ASN A 59 -63.79 -0.48 -17.56
N ASN A 60 -63.66 0.14 -16.37
CA ASN A 60 -64.53 0.04 -15.16
C ASN A 60 -64.29 -0.95 -13.98
N ASN A 61 -64.36 -0.33 -12.77
CA ASN A 61 -64.84 -0.80 -11.46
C ASN A 61 -64.07 -1.89 -10.68
N SER A 62 -64.10 -1.95 -9.33
CA SER A 62 -64.31 -0.93 -8.25
C SER A 62 -63.95 -1.56 -6.87
N ASP A 63 -63.80 -0.73 -5.82
CA ASP A 63 -64.09 -1.02 -4.38
C ASP A 63 -63.26 -2.09 -3.59
N ALA A 64 -63.06 -2.01 -2.26
CA ALA A 64 -63.19 -0.93 -1.27
C ALA A 64 -62.51 -1.29 0.09
N ALA A 65 -62.33 -0.27 0.96
CA ALA A 65 -62.10 -0.30 2.44
C ALA A 65 -60.85 -1.04 3.00
N GLY A 66 -60.14 -0.62 4.06
CA GLY A 66 -60.17 0.52 5.01
C GLY A 66 -58.97 0.30 6.01
N TYR A 67 -58.64 1.07 7.05
CA TYR A 67 -59.15 2.25 7.78
C TYR A 67 -57.90 3.07 8.25
N GLU A 68 -57.91 4.41 8.28
CA GLU A 68 -58.00 5.32 9.47
C GLU A 68 -56.96 5.11 10.62
N VAL A 69 -56.41 6.14 11.29
CA VAL A 69 -56.68 7.60 11.28
C VAL A 69 -55.43 8.44 11.62
N HIS A 70 -55.54 9.74 11.31
CA HIS A 70 -54.78 10.99 11.58
C HIS A 70 -53.98 11.10 12.91
N GLU A 71 -53.16 12.15 13.19
CA GLU A 71 -53.06 13.52 12.63
C GLU A 71 -51.68 14.17 12.95
N ASP A 72 -51.27 15.19 12.19
CA ASP A 72 -50.57 16.37 12.78
C ASP A 72 -50.58 17.58 11.81
N PHE A 73 -50.65 18.79 12.36
CA PHE A 73 -51.01 20.06 11.67
C PHE A 73 -49.79 20.87 11.13
N HIS A 74 -50.02 21.63 10.05
CA HIS A 74 -49.20 22.79 9.60
C HIS A 74 -49.95 24.12 9.88
N PRO A 75 -49.26 25.26 10.05
CA PRO A 75 -48.98 26.24 8.96
C PRO A 75 -47.50 26.75 8.96
N GLU A 76 -46.87 27.13 7.83
CA GLU A 76 -46.90 28.44 7.10
C GLU A 76 -46.37 29.64 7.94
N ASP A 77 -45.57 30.61 7.45
CA ASP A 77 -45.46 31.14 6.08
C ASP A 77 -44.16 31.96 5.75
N GLN A 78 -43.93 32.24 4.45
CA GLN A 78 -43.22 33.36 3.78
C GLN A 78 -41.78 33.84 4.15
N SER A 79 -40.82 33.67 3.22
CA SER A 79 -40.38 34.72 2.25
C SER A 79 -39.07 34.37 1.47
N ASN A 80 -38.93 34.94 0.27
CA ASN A 80 -37.88 34.74 -0.76
C ASN A 80 -37.49 36.15 -1.33
N PRO A 81 -36.52 36.39 -2.26
CA PRO A 81 -35.61 35.48 -2.98
C PRO A 81 -34.15 36.02 -3.20
N GLU A 82 -33.44 35.41 -4.16
CA GLU A 82 -32.21 35.88 -4.89
C GLU A 82 -30.83 35.80 -4.20
N ALA A 83 -29.76 35.33 -4.86
CA ALA A 83 -29.62 34.62 -6.14
C ALA A 83 -28.30 33.82 -6.15
N ASP A 84 -28.22 32.68 -6.86
CA ASP A 84 -26.94 32.05 -7.19
C ASP A 84 -26.96 31.26 -8.50
N THR A 85 -25.81 31.20 -9.17
CA THR A 85 -25.61 30.69 -10.52
C THR A 85 -25.01 29.28 -10.53
N LEU A 86 -25.65 28.30 -11.18
CA LEU A 86 -24.92 27.38 -12.09
C LEU A 86 -25.80 26.63 -13.11
N ASN A 87 -25.52 26.84 -14.39
CA ASN A 87 -26.29 26.32 -15.53
C ASN A 87 -25.72 24.98 -16.07
N VAL A 88 -25.79 23.90 -15.27
CA VAL A 88 -25.31 22.54 -15.69
C VAL A 88 -26.38 21.44 -15.51
N LEU A 89 -27.48 21.72 -14.80
CA LEU A 89 -28.59 20.77 -14.61
C LEU A 89 -29.72 20.90 -15.65
N SER A 90 -29.68 21.92 -16.51
CA SER A 90 -30.71 22.22 -17.51
C SER A 90 -30.88 21.17 -18.61
N ALA A 91 -29.88 20.30 -18.84
CA ALA A 91 -29.93 19.24 -19.85
C ALA A 91 -30.76 18.01 -19.45
N TRP A 92 -31.27 17.92 -18.21
CA TRP A 92 -32.09 16.80 -17.74
C TRP A 92 -33.61 17.12 -17.72
N GLY A 93 -34.00 18.33 -18.14
CA GLY A 93 -35.38 18.84 -18.06
C GLY A 93 -36.31 18.53 -19.24
N SER A 94 -35.93 17.63 -20.16
CA SER A 94 -36.68 17.38 -21.41
C SER A 94 -37.31 16.00 -21.52
N ILE A 95 -37.50 15.29 -20.40
CA ILE A 95 -38.36 14.09 -20.34
C ILE A 95 -39.71 14.53 -19.76
N PRO A 96 -40.82 14.48 -20.53
CA PRO A 96 -42.15 14.74 -19.99
C PRO A 96 -42.52 13.64 -19.00
N TRP A 97 -42.85 14.01 -17.76
CA TRP A 97 -43.26 13.05 -16.72
C TRP A 97 -44.74 12.67 -16.77
N ASP A 98 -45.53 13.33 -17.64
CA ASP A 98 -46.99 13.16 -17.73
C ASP A 98 -47.41 12.13 -18.79
N VAL A 99 -46.94 10.89 -18.64
CA VAL A 99 -47.53 9.73 -19.33
C VAL A 99 -48.23 8.86 -18.29
N MET A 100 -49.54 9.04 -18.13
CA MET A 100 -50.35 8.15 -17.30
C MET A 100 -50.33 6.73 -17.87
N SER A 101 -49.90 5.76 -17.05
CA SER A 101 -49.90 4.36 -17.44
C SER A 101 -51.32 3.81 -17.45
N SER A 102 -51.78 3.32 -18.60
CA SER A 102 -53.02 2.54 -18.67
C SER A 102 -52.85 1.20 -17.94
N THR A 103 -53.65 1.02 -16.88
CA THR A 103 -53.62 -0.19 -16.04
C THR A 103 -54.18 -1.37 -16.82
N ASN A 104 -53.34 -2.34 -17.15
CA ASN A 104 -53.81 -3.63 -17.69
C ASN A 104 -53.13 -4.77 -16.90
N HIS A 105 -53.93 -5.46 -16.06
CA HIS A 105 -53.48 -6.62 -15.31
C HIS A 105 -53.23 -7.82 -16.25
N ASN A 106 -51.98 -8.03 -16.67
CA ASN A 106 -51.58 -9.26 -17.34
C ASN A 106 -50.16 -9.70 -16.97
N GLN A 107 -50.09 -10.48 -15.88
CA GLN A 107 -48.92 -11.22 -15.36
C GLN A 107 -47.68 -10.37 -14.99
N PRO A 108 -46.84 -10.83 -14.03
CA PRO A 108 -45.55 -10.20 -13.74
C PRO A 108 -44.53 -10.52 -14.84
N SER A 109 -44.73 -9.93 -16.02
CA SER A 109 -43.73 -9.93 -17.08
C SER A 109 -42.47 -9.23 -16.57
N GLN A 110 -41.33 -9.88 -16.78
CA GLN A 110 -40.07 -9.51 -16.13
C GLN A 110 -39.69 -8.07 -16.48
N SER A 111 -39.40 -7.27 -15.44
CA SER A 111 -38.86 -5.92 -15.53
C SER A 111 -37.79 -5.84 -16.62
N ARG A 112 -38.08 -5.13 -17.71
CA ARG A 112 -37.34 -5.21 -18.98
C ARG A 112 -36.12 -4.27 -19.04
N TYR A 113 -35.61 -3.86 -17.89
CA TYR A 113 -34.34 -3.14 -17.79
C TYR A 113 -33.16 -4.12 -17.90
N PRO A 114 -32.14 -3.84 -18.73
CA PRO A 114 -30.98 -4.72 -18.88
C PRO A 114 -30.12 -4.70 -17.61
N LEU A 115 -30.37 -5.66 -16.72
CA LEU A 115 -29.42 -6.04 -15.67
C LEU A 115 -28.17 -6.65 -16.33
N LEU A 116 -27.20 -5.78 -16.62
CA LEU A 116 -25.82 -6.16 -16.96
C LEU A 116 -25.34 -7.24 -15.98
N ASP A 117 -24.66 -8.28 -16.49
CA ASP A 117 -24.11 -9.35 -15.65
C ASP A 117 -23.32 -8.73 -14.47
N PRO A 118 -23.66 -9.06 -13.20
CA PRO A 118 -22.94 -8.57 -12.04
C PRO A 118 -21.41 -8.73 -12.13
N ASN A 119 -20.92 -9.73 -12.85
CA ASN A 119 -19.49 -9.92 -13.11
C ASN A 119 -18.92 -8.86 -14.07
N ILE A 120 -19.67 -8.45 -15.09
CA ILE A 120 -19.30 -7.36 -16.01
C ILE A 120 -19.30 -6.02 -15.25
N VAL A 121 -20.32 -5.75 -14.43
CA VAL A 121 -20.38 -4.55 -13.59
C VAL A 121 -19.23 -4.51 -12.58
N ALA A 122 -18.89 -5.65 -11.97
CA ALA A 122 -17.75 -5.77 -11.06
C ALA A 122 -16.41 -5.55 -11.79
N ALA A 123 -16.24 -6.11 -12.99
CA ALA A 123 -15.03 -5.95 -13.80
C ALA A 123 -14.84 -4.51 -14.31
N ALA A 124 -15.91 -3.84 -14.76
CA ALA A 124 -15.88 -2.43 -15.13
C ALA A 124 -15.47 -1.56 -13.93
N ARG A 125 -16.17 -1.71 -12.79
CA ARG A 125 -15.82 -1.02 -11.54
C ARG A 125 -14.42 -1.34 -11.02
N GLN A 126 -13.83 -2.49 -11.37
CA GLN A 126 -12.43 -2.79 -11.04
C GLN A 126 -11.50 -2.01 -11.97
N ARG A 127 -11.73 -2.06 -13.29
CA ARG A 127 -10.96 -1.31 -14.29
C ARG A 127 -10.96 0.20 -14.01
N ASP A 128 -12.11 0.78 -13.69
CA ASP A 128 -12.22 2.22 -13.39
C ASP A 128 -11.40 2.59 -12.14
N ARG A 129 -11.49 1.77 -11.08
CA ARG A 129 -10.64 1.90 -9.89
C ARG A 129 -9.15 1.77 -10.23
N ASP A 130 -8.77 0.83 -11.09
CA ASP A 130 -7.37 0.64 -11.48
C ASP A 130 -6.84 1.84 -12.29
N ILE A 131 -7.67 2.44 -13.15
CA ILE A 131 -7.34 3.68 -13.89
C ILE A 131 -7.17 4.86 -12.94
N ASP A 132 -8.11 5.08 -12.02
CA ASP A 132 -8.03 6.16 -11.02
C ASP A 132 -6.77 6.03 -10.15
N GLN A 133 -6.41 4.80 -9.76
CA GLN A 133 -5.17 4.54 -9.01
C GLN A 133 -3.92 4.81 -9.85
N GLN A 134 -3.90 4.46 -11.14
CA GLN A 134 -2.76 4.77 -12.01
C GLN A 134 -2.58 6.28 -12.20
N ILE A 135 -3.67 7.04 -12.35
CA ILE A 135 -3.65 8.50 -12.38
C ILE A 135 -3.09 9.06 -11.07
N LEU A 136 -3.54 8.54 -9.92
CA LEU A 136 -3.06 8.95 -8.59
C LEU A 136 -1.56 8.66 -8.40
N VAL A 137 -1.07 7.50 -8.82
CA VAL A 137 0.36 7.13 -8.75
C VAL A 137 1.19 8.05 -9.64
N ASN A 138 0.79 8.27 -10.90
CA ASN A 138 1.48 9.16 -11.83
C ASN A 138 1.54 10.60 -11.31
N ASN A 139 0.44 11.09 -10.71
CA ASN A 139 0.37 12.42 -10.11
C ASN A 139 1.22 12.51 -8.84
N ARG A 140 1.26 11.47 -7.99
CA ARG A 140 2.18 11.39 -6.85
C ARG A 140 3.63 11.46 -7.30
N GLN A 141 4.04 10.68 -8.30
CA GLN A 141 5.43 10.66 -8.78
C GLN A 141 5.87 12.06 -9.27
N LYS A 142 5.05 12.72 -10.10
CA LYS A 142 5.30 14.09 -10.57
C LYS A 142 5.38 15.12 -9.43
N ALA A 143 4.52 14.97 -8.41
CA ALA A 143 4.54 15.83 -7.23
C ALA A 143 5.78 15.58 -6.36
N MET A 144 6.17 14.33 -6.14
CA MET A 144 7.36 13.96 -5.36
C MET A 144 8.66 14.48 -5.98
N SER A 145 8.83 14.41 -7.31
CA SER A 145 10.02 14.97 -7.97
C SER A 145 10.15 16.48 -7.74
N LYS A 146 9.05 17.23 -7.81
CA LYS A 146 9.05 18.68 -7.50
C LYS A 146 9.29 18.94 -6.01
N LEU A 147 8.65 18.15 -5.15
CA LEU A 147 8.79 18.25 -3.69
C LEU A 147 10.23 17.99 -3.23
N PHE A 148 10.90 16.97 -3.79
CA PHE A 148 12.27 16.60 -3.45
C PHE A 148 13.28 17.69 -3.85
N ASN A 149 13.16 18.25 -5.06
CA ASN A 149 13.99 19.38 -5.49
C ASN A 149 13.82 20.62 -4.58
N SER A 150 12.58 20.94 -4.19
CA SER A 150 12.30 22.01 -3.23
C SER A 150 12.84 21.69 -1.82
N TYR A 151 12.71 20.44 -1.36
CA TYR A 151 13.22 19.94 -0.09
C TYR A 151 14.74 20.10 0.01
N LEU A 152 15.51 19.71 -1.02
CA LEU A 152 16.97 19.85 -1.00
C LEU A 152 17.40 21.32 -0.83
N TRP A 153 16.81 22.23 -1.60
CA TRP A 153 17.11 23.67 -1.50
C TRP A 153 16.72 24.25 -0.14
N LEU A 154 15.54 23.92 0.38
CA LEU A 154 15.08 24.40 1.68
C LEU A 154 15.90 23.80 2.84
N ARG A 155 16.31 22.54 2.74
CA ARG A 155 17.18 21.87 3.72
C ARG A 155 18.53 22.58 3.83
N GLU A 156 19.11 22.99 2.70
CA GLU A 156 20.33 23.80 2.66
C GLU A 156 20.09 25.17 3.33
N LYS A 157 19.06 25.91 2.92
CA LYS A 157 18.84 27.29 3.39
C LYS A 157 18.39 27.42 4.85
N THR A 158 17.66 26.44 5.37
CA THR A 158 17.18 26.45 6.77
C THR A 158 18.13 25.75 7.74
N ASN A 159 19.25 25.20 7.23
CA ASN A 159 20.10 24.23 7.91
C ASN A 159 19.25 23.11 8.55
N HIS A 160 18.57 22.32 7.72
CA HIS A 160 17.70 21.21 8.16
C HIS A 160 16.55 21.63 9.09
N TRP A 161 16.01 22.86 8.95
CA TRP A 161 14.98 23.42 9.83
C TRP A 161 15.40 23.41 11.32
N THR A 162 16.68 23.72 11.58
CA THR A 162 17.24 23.87 12.95
C THR A 162 17.43 25.32 13.38
N THR A 163 17.20 26.29 12.49
CA THR A 163 17.43 27.72 12.72
C THR A 163 16.13 28.51 12.81
N GLU A 164 16.21 29.79 13.20
CA GLU A 164 15.06 30.71 13.23
C GLU A 164 14.33 30.80 11.88
N THR A 165 15.04 30.60 10.77
CA THR A 165 14.48 30.62 9.42
C THR A 165 13.53 29.45 9.08
N SER A 166 13.33 28.50 9.99
CA SER A 166 12.54 27.28 9.76
C SER A 166 11.09 27.52 9.31
N PHE A 167 10.51 28.67 9.66
CA PHE A 167 9.15 29.07 9.29
C PHE A 167 9.09 30.36 8.47
N HIS A 168 10.23 30.82 7.92
CA HIS A 168 10.22 31.91 6.94
C HIS A 168 9.45 31.48 5.68
N ASP A 169 8.68 32.39 5.09
CA ASP A 169 8.00 32.08 3.83
C ASP A 169 8.98 32.12 2.65
N PHE A 170 9.34 30.93 2.16
CA PHE A 170 10.13 30.77 0.95
C PHE A 170 9.26 30.61 -0.32
N ALA A 171 7.93 30.75 -0.26
CA ALA A 171 7.08 30.67 -1.45
C ALA A 171 7.52 31.61 -2.60
N PRO A 172 8.02 32.85 -2.37
CA PRO A 172 8.56 33.70 -3.43
C PRO A 172 9.78 33.13 -4.18
N ARG A 173 10.48 32.13 -3.63
CA ARG A 173 11.56 31.43 -4.35
C ARG A 173 11.03 30.57 -5.50
N PHE A 174 9.83 30.03 -5.33
CA PHE A 174 9.21 29.03 -6.20
C PHE A 174 8.07 29.62 -7.04
N CYS A 175 7.37 30.64 -6.52
CA CYS A 175 6.34 31.41 -7.22
C CYS A 175 6.96 32.59 -7.97
N ARG A 176 6.57 32.80 -9.23
CA ARG A 176 6.87 34.03 -10.00
C ARG A 176 5.60 34.75 -10.49
N CYS A 177 4.45 34.36 -9.98
CA CYS A 177 3.16 34.92 -10.38
C CYS A 177 2.87 36.22 -9.64
N SER A 178 2.22 37.17 -10.32
CA SER A 178 1.74 38.42 -9.73
C SER A 178 0.74 38.18 -8.59
N GLU A 179 0.49 39.21 -7.78
CA GLU A 179 -0.57 39.21 -6.77
C GLU A 179 -1.97 39.00 -7.38
N THR A 180 -2.17 39.44 -8.61
CA THR A 180 -3.42 39.24 -9.39
C THR A 180 -3.62 37.82 -9.91
N ALA A 181 -2.61 36.94 -9.83
CA ALA A 181 -2.75 35.56 -10.30
C ALA A 181 -3.74 34.74 -9.46
N ARG A 182 -4.43 33.79 -10.10
CA ARG A 182 -5.42 32.91 -9.44
C ARG A 182 -4.78 32.18 -8.26
N ARG A 183 -5.42 32.32 -7.10
CA ARG A 183 -5.06 31.65 -5.85
C ARG A 183 -6.28 30.91 -5.30
N THR A 184 -6.17 29.60 -5.17
CA THR A 184 -7.19 28.77 -4.52
C THR A 184 -6.94 28.77 -3.02
N THR A 185 -7.95 29.09 -2.20
CA THR A 185 -7.78 29.14 -0.75
C THR A 185 -8.40 27.92 -0.08
N ALA A 186 -7.69 27.26 0.84
CA ALA A 186 -8.21 26.11 1.59
C ALA A 186 -7.67 26.06 3.03
N TRP A 187 -8.45 25.46 3.92
CA TRP A 187 -8.06 25.23 5.31
C TRP A 187 -7.06 24.09 5.43
N ILE A 188 -6.02 24.27 6.23
CA ILE A 188 -5.04 23.25 6.58
C ILE A 188 -4.74 23.28 8.08
N ASP A 189 -4.62 22.10 8.69
CA ASP A 189 -4.16 21.95 10.06
C ASP A 189 -2.63 21.83 10.07
N LEU A 190 -1.95 22.79 10.66
CA LEU A 190 -0.50 22.76 10.89
C LEU A 190 -0.22 22.24 12.29
N VAL A 191 0.69 21.27 12.39
CA VAL A 191 1.11 20.67 13.66
C VAL A 191 2.62 20.73 13.77
N ASP A 192 3.10 21.20 14.91
CA ASP A 192 4.51 21.40 15.19
C ASP A 192 4.86 20.89 16.61
N LEU A 193 6.15 20.88 16.95
CA LEU A 193 6.67 20.49 18.27
C LEU A 193 6.10 21.33 19.41
N THR A 194 5.84 22.63 19.19
CA THR A 194 5.44 23.57 20.24
C THR A 194 3.95 23.90 20.27
N GLY A 195 3.17 23.44 19.29
CA GLY A 195 1.77 23.82 19.15
C GLY A 195 1.11 23.32 17.86
N GLN A 196 -0.14 23.71 17.67
CA GLN A 196 -0.95 23.34 16.51
C GLN A 196 -1.97 24.44 16.16
N GLU A 197 -2.26 24.61 14.87
CA GLU A 197 -3.24 25.61 14.42
C GLU A 197 -3.95 25.22 13.13
N ARG A 198 -5.17 25.72 12.95
CA ARG A 198 -5.93 25.64 11.70
C ARG A 198 -5.81 26.99 10.98
N VAL A 199 -5.17 26.99 9.81
CA VAL A 199 -4.92 28.21 9.03
C VAL A 199 -5.55 28.15 7.65
N LYS A 200 -5.86 29.34 7.10
CA LYS A 200 -6.45 29.52 5.77
C LYS A 200 -5.33 29.77 4.76
N PHE A 201 -4.83 28.71 4.13
CA PHE A 201 -3.67 28.75 3.25
C PHE A 201 -4.06 29.13 1.81
N GLN A 202 -3.34 30.06 1.19
CA GLN A 202 -3.52 30.46 -0.20
C GLN A 202 -2.57 29.68 -1.11
N TYR A 203 -3.11 28.94 -2.07
CA TYR A 203 -2.35 28.16 -3.03
C TYR A 203 -2.37 28.85 -4.40
N CYS A 204 -1.21 29.24 -4.91
CA CYS A 204 -1.08 29.66 -6.30
C CYS A 204 -1.06 28.43 -7.22
N ASP A 205 -1.83 28.47 -8.31
CA ASP A 205 -2.01 27.30 -9.19
C ASP A 205 -0.75 26.97 -10.03
N CYS A 206 0.30 27.81 -9.98
CA CYS A 206 1.57 27.56 -10.70
C CYS A 206 2.47 26.47 -10.06
N MET A 207 2.19 26.06 -8.82
CA MET A 207 3.00 25.09 -8.07
C MET A 207 2.14 23.99 -7.42
N PRO A 208 2.67 22.76 -7.24
CA PRO A 208 2.01 21.75 -6.41
C PRO A 208 1.77 22.28 -5.00
N ARG A 209 0.60 21.98 -4.42
CA ARG A 209 0.25 22.45 -3.07
C ARG A 209 1.28 22.03 -2.01
N CYS A 210 1.82 20.82 -2.10
CA CYS A 210 2.84 20.33 -1.18
C CYS A 210 4.15 21.12 -1.19
N VAL A 211 4.56 21.66 -2.34
CA VAL A 211 5.76 22.52 -2.44
C VAL A 211 5.52 23.84 -1.71
N GLN A 212 4.31 24.39 -1.81
CA GLN A 212 3.93 25.64 -1.16
C GLN A 212 3.88 25.49 0.36
N VAL A 213 3.30 24.40 0.87
CA VAL A 213 3.30 24.11 2.32
C VAL A 213 4.72 23.85 2.84
N LEU A 214 5.56 23.16 2.05
CA LEU A 214 6.97 22.92 2.41
C LEU A 214 7.79 24.21 2.44
N ALA A 215 7.50 25.17 1.57
CA ALA A 215 8.14 26.48 1.56
C ALA A 215 7.85 27.32 2.81
N SER A 216 6.80 26.97 3.59
CA SER A 216 6.51 27.55 4.91
C SER A 216 7.01 26.70 6.09
N GLY A 217 7.80 25.64 5.84
CA GLY A 217 8.40 24.80 6.88
C GLY A 217 7.66 23.51 7.25
N PHE A 218 6.59 23.14 6.52
CA PHE A 218 5.72 22.00 6.85
C PHE A 218 5.62 20.97 5.72
N LEU A 219 5.69 19.68 6.05
CA LEU A 219 5.40 18.62 5.08
C LEU A 219 3.91 18.25 5.12
N ALA A 220 3.25 18.42 3.98
CA ALA A 220 1.88 18.01 3.77
C ALA A 220 1.69 16.49 3.88
N SER A 221 0.65 16.05 4.60
CA SER A 221 0.24 14.63 4.68
C SER A 221 -0.34 14.05 3.38
N SER A 222 -0.55 14.89 2.37
CA SER A 222 -1.03 14.53 1.03
C SER A 222 -0.38 15.46 0.02
N PRO A 223 0.28 14.95 -1.04
CA PRO A 223 0.96 15.80 -2.01
C PRO A 223 0.00 16.60 -2.90
N LEU A 224 -1.24 16.13 -3.07
CA LEU A 224 -2.24 16.70 -3.97
C LEU A 224 -3.27 17.55 -3.20
N GLU A 225 -3.80 17.01 -2.10
CA GLU A 225 -4.87 17.62 -1.30
C GLU A 225 -4.48 17.68 0.18
N PRO A 226 -3.65 18.64 0.58
CA PRO A 226 -3.22 18.80 1.97
C PRO A 226 -4.38 19.27 2.84
N SER A 227 -4.83 18.42 3.77
CA SER A 227 -5.76 18.82 4.84
C SER A 227 -5.08 18.92 6.21
N ALA A 228 -3.85 18.43 6.32
CA ALA A 228 -2.98 18.58 7.48
C ALA A 228 -1.51 18.52 7.05
N ALA A 229 -0.64 19.25 7.73
CA ALA A 229 0.80 19.23 7.52
C ALA A 229 1.55 19.30 8.86
N PHE A 230 2.76 18.75 8.87
CA PHE A 230 3.57 18.58 10.07
C PHE A 230 4.92 19.25 9.86
N SER A 231 5.40 20.00 10.84
CA SER A 231 6.65 20.75 10.68
C SER A 231 7.82 19.81 10.40
N MET A 232 8.79 20.29 9.60
CA MET A 232 9.97 19.50 9.29
C MET A 232 10.76 19.12 10.55
N ARG A 233 10.77 20.00 11.57
CA ARG A 233 11.38 19.72 12.88
C ARG A 233 10.65 18.64 13.68
N LEU A 234 9.31 18.60 13.65
CA LEU A 234 8.52 17.52 14.27
C LEU A 234 8.78 16.17 13.61
N LEU A 235 8.88 16.15 12.27
CA LEU A 235 9.15 14.93 11.51
C LEU A 235 10.58 14.42 11.70
N ALA A 236 11.56 15.33 11.78
CA ALA A 236 12.93 14.99 12.16
C ALA A 236 12.98 14.41 13.59
N TYR A 237 12.36 15.06 14.57
CA TYR A 237 12.27 14.57 15.95
C TYR A 237 11.63 13.17 16.03
N HIS A 238 10.49 12.96 15.37
CA HIS A 238 9.87 11.64 15.28
C HIS A 238 10.83 10.60 14.69
N ASN A 239 11.62 10.96 13.66
CA ASN A 239 12.57 10.03 13.06
C ASN A 239 13.69 9.63 14.04
N TYR A 240 14.25 10.58 14.80
CA TYR A 240 15.21 10.26 15.86
C TYR A 240 14.58 9.41 16.98
N ALA A 241 13.39 9.77 17.44
CA ALA A 241 12.65 9.01 18.47
C ALA A 241 12.30 7.58 18.01
N TRP A 242 12.03 7.39 16.72
CA TRP A 242 11.89 6.06 16.11
C TRP A 242 13.20 5.26 16.20
N HIS A 243 14.32 5.82 15.74
CA HIS A 243 15.61 5.11 15.71
C HIS A 243 16.18 4.81 17.09
N HIS A 244 16.02 5.70 18.07
CA HIS A 244 16.63 5.56 19.40
C HIS A 244 15.69 5.03 20.49
N SER A 245 14.39 4.98 20.25
CA SER A 245 13.40 4.58 21.27
C SER A 245 12.25 3.72 20.76
N ASN A 246 12.30 3.27 19.49
CA ASN A 246 11.30 2.38 18.87
C ASN A 246 9.85 2.89 19.03
N VAL A 247 9.70 4.22 19.00
CA VAL A 247 8.45 4.90 19.33
C VAL A 247 7.33 4.51 18.37
N ARG A 248 6.24 3.96 18.92
CA ARG A 248 5.08 3.54 18.11
C ARG A 248 4.27 4.76 17.68
N MET A 249 3.86 4.77 16.42
CA MET A 249 3.13 5.88 15.78
C MET A 249 1.89 6.36 16.56
N LYS A 250 1.04 5.43 17.05
CA LYS A 250 -0.20 5.79 17.76
C LYS A 250 0.04 6.43 19.14
N PRO A 251 0.89 5.87 20.03
CA PRO A 251 1.32 6.58 21.23
C PRO A 251 1.91 7.96 20.93
N PHE A 252 2.79 8.08 19.93
CA PHE A 252 3.40 9.36 19.58
C PHE A 252 2.39 10.40 19.09
N SER A 253 1.47 10.02 18.19
CA SER A 253 0.44 10.94 17.70
C SER A 253 -0.48 11.42 18.82
N GLU A 254 -0.80 10.55 19.79
CA GLU A 254 -1.60 10.88 20.96
C GLU A 254 -0.83 11.77 21.96
N THR A 255 0.44 11.48 22.24
CA THR A 255 1.30 12.33 23.07
C THR A 255 1.44 13.73 22.46
N GLN A 256 1.72 13.85 21.16
CA GLN A 256 1.83 15.14 20.48
C GLN A 256 0.49 15.89 20.49
N ARG A 257 -0.64 15.18 20.32
CA ARG A 257 -1.99 15.77 20.41
C ARG A 257 -2.21 16.38 21.78
N VAL A 258 -2.05 15.62 22.85
CA VAL A 258 -2.27 16.11 24.23
C VAL A 258 -1.34 17.27 24.56
N PHE A 259 -0.05 17.16 24.24
CA PHE A 259 0.95 18.20 24.51
C PHE A 259 0.65 19.53 23.77
N ASN A 260 0.17 19.47 22.53
CA ASN A 260 -0.21 20.65 21.75
C ASN A 260 -1.58 21.21 22.17
N GLU A 261 -2.52 20.37 22.61
CA GLU A 261 -3.83 20.78 23.11
C GLU A 261 -3.75 21.58 24.43
N GLU A 262 -2.68 21.43 25.23
CA GLU A 262 -2.40 22.28 26.39
C GLU A 262 -1.86 23.68 26.02
N ARG A 263 -1.32 23.84 24.81
CA ARG A 263 -0.50 25.00 24.39
C ARG A 263 -1.11 25.82 23.27
N SER A 264 -2.14 25.33 22.63
CA SER A 264 -2.67 25.89 21.38
C SER A 264 -4.14 25.50 21.19
N GLN A 265 -4.74 25.96 20.09
CA GLN A 265 -6.13 25.66 19.79
C GLN A 265 -6.40 24.14 19.62
N PHE A 266 -7.61 23.73 19.95
CA PHE A 266 -8.09 22.39 19.67
C PHE A 266 -8.41 22.23 18.17
N LEU A 267 -7.77 21.26 17.52
CA LEU A 267 -8.12 20.90 16.15
C LEU A 267 -9.35 20.00 16.13
N TRP A 268 -10.49 20.59 15.79
CA TRP A 268 -11.78 19.89 15.72
C TRP A 268 -11.99 19.20 14.37
N ASN A 269 -12.80 18.13 14.38
CA ASN A 269 -13.35 17.54 13.16
C ASN A 269 -14.30 18.52 12.44
N ARG A 270 -14.70 18.21 11.19
CA ARG A 270 -15.56 19.08 10.37
C ARG A 270 -16.91 19.42 11.03
N ASN A 271 -17.43 18.55 11.89
CA ASN A 271 -18.74 18.69 12.52
C ASN A 271 -18.66 19.30 13.93
N MET A 272 -17.47 19.71 14.39
CA MET A 272 -17.19 20.17 15.76
C MET A 272 -17.57 19.19 16.88
N THR A 273 -17.78 17.90 16.59
CA THR A 273 -18.26 16.91 17.58
C THR A 273 -17.14 16.26 18.39
N ALA A 274 -15.92 16.23 17.87
CA ALA A 274 -14.76 15.59 18.51
C ALA A 274 -13.44 16.20 18.03
N ARG A 275 -12.38 15.94 18.80
CA ARG A 275 -10.99 16.18 18.39
C ARG A 275 -10.71 15.45 17.07
N ARG A 276 -9.96 16.09 16.18
CA ARG A 276 -9.58 15.50 14.90
C ARG A 276 -8.49 14.46 15.11
N ASP A 277 -8.77 13.21 14.77
CA ASP A 277 -7.71 12.19 14.68
C ASP A 277 -6.78 12.51 13.51
N LEU A 278 -5.58 12.98 13.84
CA LEU A 278 -4.51 13.26 12.88
C LEU A 278 -3.53 12.09 12.73
N SER A 279 -3.71 10.96 13.40
CA SER A 279 -2.77 9.82 13.39
C SER A 279 -2.51 9.30 11.97
N GLN A 280 -3.55 9.22 11.13
CA GLN A 280 -3.39 8.83 9.72
C GLN A 280 -2.67 9.89 8.89
N CYS A 281 -2.86 11.18 9.20
CA CYS A 281 -2.20 12.28 8.51
C CYS A 281 -0.72 12.33 8.88
N LEU A 282 -0.39 12.19 10.17
CA LEU A 282 0.99 12.10 10.66
C LEU A 282 1.69 10.87 10.07
N THR A 283 1.03 9.72 10.07
CA THR A 283 1.54 8.50 9.43
C THR A 283 1.95 8.81 7.98
N LYS A 284 1.03 9.34 7.15
CA LYS A 284 1.33 9.68 5.76
C LYS A 284 2.47 10.70 5.61
N ALA A 285 2.53 11.72 6.47
CA ALA A 285 3.63 12.70 6.47
C ALA A 285 4.98 12.07 6.83
N VAL A 286 5.02 11.14 7.80
CA VAL A 286 6.23 10.39 8.16
C VAL A 286 6.68 9.45 7.02
N TRP A 287 5.75 8.80 6.32
CA TRP A 287 6.08 8.05 5.09
C TRP A 287 6.67 8.97 4.02
N LEU A 288 6.04 10.10 3.72
CA LEU A 288 6.55 11.07 2.73
C LEU A 288 7.91 11.67 3.14
N TYR A 289 8.15 11.88 4.44
CA TYR A 289 9.43 12.33 4.96
C TYR A 289 10.52 11.26 4.76
N ARG A 290 10.20 9.99 5.01
CA ARG A 290 11.09 8.86 4.73
C ARG A 290 11.35 8.66 3.24
N ASP A 291 10.35 8.84 2.37
CA ASP A 291 10.53 8.85 0.92
C ASP A 291 11.56 9.92 0.51
N LEU A 292 11.50 11.13 1.09
CA LEU A 292 12.45 12.23 0.83
C LEU A 292 13.87 11.92 1.35
N LEU A 293 13.99 11.26 2.51
CA LEU A 293 15.28 10.79 3.02
C LEU A 293 15.87 9.70 2.14
N GLY A 294 15.06 8.76 1.66
CA GLY A 294 15.44 7.71 0.72
C GLY A 294 15.96 8.29 -0.59
N MET A 295 15.18 9.15 -1.26
CA MET A 295 15.63 9.87 -2.47
C MET A 295 16.93 10.67 -2.24
N GLY A 296 17.15 11.19 -1.03
CA GLY A 296 18.40 11.84 -0.63
C GLY A 296 19.58 10.88 -0.59
N LEU A 297 19.38 9.69 -0.03
CA LEU A 297 20.38 8.61 -0.02
C LEU A 297 20.67 8.13 -1.45
N ASP A 298 19.64 7.83 -2.23
CA ASP A 298 19.74 7.35 -3.62
C ASP A 298 20.54 8.34 -4.48
N LEU A 299 20.26 9.64 -4.35
CA LEU A 299 21.00 10.71 -5.03
C LEU A 299 22.48 10.70 -4.66
N VAL A 300 22.82 10.56 -3.37
CA VAL A 300 24.22 10.50 -2.91
C VAL A 300 24.91 9.25 -3.43
N GLN A 301 24.28 8.07 -3.32
CA GLN A 301 24.83 6.81 -3.79
C GLN A 301 25.09 6.83 -5.30
N ALA A 302 24.14 7.32 -6.10
CA ALA A 302 24.27 7.44 -7.54
C ALA A 302 25.33 8.47 -7.97
N THR A 303 25.39 9.62 -7.27
CA THR A 303 26.39 10.68 -7.54
C THR A 303 27.81 10.20 -7.26
N LEU A 304 28.01 9.49 -6.14
CA LEU A 304 29.29 8.89 -5.76
C LEU A 304 29.60 7.58 -6.51
N ARG A 305 28.65 7.06 -7.29
CA ARG A 305 28.75 5.78 -8.02
C ARG A 305 29.15 4.60 -7.13
N LEU A 306 28.54 4.52 -5.93
CA LEU A 306 28.89 3.50 -4.95
C LEU A 306 28.60 2.09 -5.49
N THR A 307 29.57 1.18 -5.33
CA THR A 307 29.35 -0.26 -5.57
C THR A 307 28.41 -0.84 -4.54
N ASP A 308 27.79 -1.99 -4.83
CA ASP A 308 26.85 -2.62 -3.91
C ASP A 308 27.50 -3.00 -2.57
N THR A 309 28.77 -3.40 -2.58
CA THR A 309 29.58 -3.58 -1.36
C THR A 309 29.77 -2.28 -0.57
N GLN A 310 30.00 -1.14 -1.25
CA GLN A 310 30.09 0.18 -0.60
C GLN A 310 28.73 0.64 -0.03
N LYS A 311 27.61 0.31 -0.68
CA LYS A 311 26.26 0.55 -0.12
C LYS A 311 26.06 -0.24 1.17
N LEU A 312 26.42 -1.53 1.20
CA LEU A 312 26.41 -2.34 2.42
C LEU A 312 27.37 -1.81 3.51
N ALA A 313 28.51 -1.24 3.12
CA ALA A 313 29.45 -0.63 4.05
C ALA A 313 28.86 0.61 4.73
N HIS A 314 28.22 1.49 3.96
CA HIS A 314 27.66 2.74 4.45
C HIS A 314 26.33 2.54 5.18
N GLY A 315 25.43 1.73 4.62
CA GLY A 315 24.05 1.58 5.10
C GLY A 315 23.84 0.46 6.12
N THR A 316 24.79 -0.46 6.29
CA THR A 316 24.57 -1.68 7.06
C THR A 316 25.68 -2.04 8.03
N CYS A 317 26.88 -2.38 7.55
CA CYS A 317 27.96 -2.85 8.42
C CYS A 317 29.34 -2.41 7.91
N PRO A 318 29.84 -1.23 8.35
CA PRO A 318 31.19 -0.76 8.01
C PRO A 318 32.29 -1.76 8.39
N ALA A 319 32.10 -2.53 9.47
CA ALA A 319 33.06 -3.54 9.93
C ALA A 319 33.10 -4.81 9.05
N CYS A 320 32.08 -5.06 8.20
CA CYS A 320 32.09 -6.16 7.25
C CYS A 320 32.46 -5.70 5.83
N PHE A 321 32.00 -4.54 5.36
CA PHE A 321 32.15 -4.16 3.95
C PHE A 321 32.97 -2.88 3.73
N GLY A 322 33.40 -2.23 4.82
CA GLY A 322 34.30 -1.07 4.75
C GLY A 322 35.71 -1.45 4.29
N PRO A 323 36.51 -0.46 3.87
CA PRO A 323 37.87 -0.69 3.40
C PRO A 323 38.76 -1.28 4.51
N ASN A 324 39.35 -2.44 4.23
CA ASN A 324 40.27 -3.13 5.12
C ASN A 324 41.72 -2.69 4.87
N SER A 325 42.41 -2.20 5.90
CA SER A 325 43.84 -1.84 5.83
C SER A 325 44.79 -3.04 5.61
N ARG A 326 44.28 -4.27 5.67
CA ARG A 326 45.03 -5.55 5.58
C ARG A 326 46.06 -5.74 6.70
N THR A 327 45.86 -5.09 7.86
CA THR A 327 46.83 -5.01 8.98
C THR A 327 46.32 -5.67 10.26
N GLY A 328 46.66 -6.95 10.48
CA GLY A 328 46.35 -7.63 11.74
C GLY A 328 46.13 -9.12 11.59
N LEU A 329 45.25 -9.68 12.43
CA LEU A 329 44.86 -11.10 12.43
C LEU A 329 44.20 -11.53 11.12
N HIS A 330 43.50 -10.64 10.42
CA HIS A 330 42.88 -10.91 9.11
C HIS A 330 43.88 -11.26 7.97
N ARG A 331 45.19 -11.22 8.23
CA ARG A 331 46.24 -11.80 7.36
C ARG A 331 46.41 -13.32 7.54
N LEU A 332 45.91 -13.90 8.63
CA LEU A 332 45.95 -15.35 8.87
C LEU A 332 44.86 -16.03 8.06
N ALA A 333 45.21 -17.07 7.29
CA ALA A 333 44.25 -17.82 6.46
C ALA A 333 43.04 -18.36 7.26
N SER A 334 43.21 -18.68 8.55
CA SER A 334 42.16 -19.18 9.45
C SER A 334 41.09 -18.14 9.82
N VAL A 335 41.38 -16.84 9.68
CA VAL A 335 40.45 -15.72 9.92
C VAL A 335 40.48 -14.71 8.78
N SER A 336 40.89 -15.16 7.58
CA SER A 336 40.97 -14.40 6.33
C SER A 336 39.62 -13.76 6.02
N ASP A 337 39.55 -12.42 6.18
CA ASP A 337 38.44 -11.49 5.92
C ASP A 337 37.02 -12.08 5.80
N ARG A 338 36.68 -13.00 6.73
CA ARG A 338 35.57 -13.93 6.55
C ARG A 338 34.27 -13.29 6.96
N LEU A 339 33.35 -13.18 6.00
CA LEU A 339 31.97 -12.83 6.29
C LEU A 339 31.29 -14.04 6.92
N ILE A 340 30.59 -13.82 8.02
CA ILE A 340 29.75 -14.83 8.67
C ILE A 340 28.31 -14.31 8.60
N LEU A 341 27.45 -15.06 7.94
CA LEU A 341 26.05 -14.76 7.69
C LEU A 341 25.18 -15.73 8.51
N SER A 342 24.49 -15.22 9.53
CA SER A 342 23.48 -15.98 10.26
C SER A 342 22.10 -15.74 9.65
N LEU A 343 21.26 -16.78 9.54
CA LEU A 343 19.88 -16.66 9.06
C LEU A 343 18.88 -17.32 10.03
N ASP A 344 17.72 -16.68 10.25
CA ASP A 344 16.67 -17.16 11.16
C ASP A 344 15.27 -16.60 10.80
N GLY A 345 14.21 -17.35 11.13
CA GLY A 345 12.81 -17.06 10.83
C GLY A 345 12.04 -16.40 11.98
N ASN A 346 11.73 -15.11 11.88
CA ASN A 346 10.91 -14.40 12.86
C ASN A 346 9.41 -14.41 12.51
N PHE A 347 8.66 -15.32 13.12
CA PHE A 347 7.21 -15.45 12.96
C PHE A 347 6.35 -14.48 13.79
N GLN A 348 6.94 -13.53 14.52
CA GLN A 348 6.17 -12.53 15.28
C GLN A 348 5.75 -11.34 14.41
N LEU A 349 6.51 -11.05 13.35
CA LEU A 349 6.27 -9.95 12.42
C LEU A 349 5.32 -10.42 11.31
N ARG A 350 4.03 -10.10 11.46
CA ARG A 350 2.96 -10.55 10.54
C ARG A 350 2.23 -9.37 9.91
N HIS A 351 1.87 -9.52 8.64
CA HIS A 351 0.93 -8.63 7.98
C HIS A 351 -0.47 -9.27 7.94
N HIS A 352 -1.51 -8.45 8.11
CA HIS A 352 -2.89 -8.90 8.01
C HIS A 352 -3.46 -8.51 6.65
N LYS A 353 -4.14 -9.43 5.95
CA LYS A 353 -4.83 -9.21 4.65
C LYS A 353 -5.92 -8.11 4.67
N ARG A 354 -6.23 -7.57 5.85
CA ARG A 354 -7.18 -6.47 6.06
C ARG A 354 -6.51 -5.14 6.41
N ALA A 355 -5.22 -5.15 6.75
CA ALA A 355 -4.43 -3.97 7.03
C ALA A 355 -3.99 -3.35 5.70
N GLY A 356 -4.75 -2.37 5.23
CA GLY A 356 -4.50 -1.73 3.94
C GLY A 356 -4.99 -2.55 2.75
N ARG A 357 -5.74 -1.89 1.87
CA ARG A 357 -6.00 -2.36 0.50
C ARG A 357 -5.34 -1.36 -0.44
N GLN A 358 -4.02 -1.41 -0.55
CA GLN A 358 -3.32 -0.64 -1.58
C GLN A 358 -3.36 -1.44 -2.88
N SER A 359 -3.98 -0.87 -3.89
CA SER A 359 -3.89 -1.33 -5.29
C SER A 359 -2.62 -0.82 -5.99
N ALA A 360 -1.81 -0.02 -5.31
CA ALA A 360 -0.48 0.36 -5.79
C ALA A 360 0.45 -0.86 -5.81
N PRO A 361 1.41 -0.94 -6.75
CA PRO A 361 2.42 -1.99 -6.75
C PRO A 361 3.18 -2.05 -5.43
N LEU A 362 3.55 -3.27 -5.01
CA LEU A 362 4.40 -3.48 -3.84
C LEU A 362 5.77 -2.83 -4.09
N VAL A 363 6.13 -1.83 -3.30
CA VAL A 363 7.50 -1.33 -3.25
C VAL A 363 8.28 -2.24 -2.30
N THR A 364 9.20 -3.03 -2.86
CA THR A 364 10.13 -3.85 -2.07
C THR A 364 11.38 -3.01 -1.78
N PRO A 365 11.71 -2.69 -0.52
CA PRO A 365 12.95 -1.98 -0.20
C PRO A 365 14.18 -2.84 -0.51
N ASP A 366 15.33 -2.23 -0.80
CA ASP A 366 16.56 -2.95 -1.20
C ASP A 366 17.05 -4.01 -0.19
N ILE A 367 16.80 -3.79 1.10
CA ILE A 367 17.08 -4.76 2.18
C ILE A 367 16.23 -6.04 2.06
N PHE A 368 15.09 -6.01 1.36
CA PHE A 368 14.26 -7.19 1.10
C PHE A 368 14.63 -7.88 -0.22
N VAL A 369 14.56 -9.22 -0.22
CA VAL A 369 14.56 -10.05 -1.44
C VAL A 369 13.27 -9.75 -2.22
N HIS A 370 13.39 -9.52 -3.53
CA HIS A 370 12.20 -9.25 -4.36
C HIS A 370 11.35 -10.52 -4.53
N PRO A 371 10.00 -10.47 -4.50
CA PRO A 371 9.17 -11.67 -4.64
C PRO A 371 9.49 -12.52 -5.86
N THR A 372 9.87 -11.92 -7.00
CA THR A 372 10.29 -12.67 -8.20
C THR A 372 11.62 -13.39 -8.05
N GLU A 373 12.56 -12.87 -7.25
CA GLU A 373 13.82 -13.56 -6.93
C GLU A 373 13.54 -14.81 -6.08
N LEU A 374 12.63 -14.70 -5.11
CA LEU A 374 12.20 -15.82 -4.28
C LEU A 374 11.45 -16.90 -5.09
N GLU A 375 10.55 -16.51 -5.99
CA GLU A 375 9.89 -17.48 -6.88
C GLU A 375 10.89 -18.14 -7.85
N ALA A 376 11.85 -17.41 -8.42
CA ALA A 376 12.89 -18.01 -9.26
C ALA A 376 13.74 -19.04 -8.49
N VAL A 377 14.04 -18.81 -7.21
CA VAL A 377 14.73 -19.79 -6.35
C VAL A 377 13.84 -21.01 -6.06
N LYS A 378 12.53 -20.83 -5.82
CA LYS A 378 11.58 -21.96 -5.67
C LYS A 378 11.47 -22.81 -6.94
N GLU A 379 11.43 -22.17 -8.12
CA GLU A 379 11.40 -22.83 -9.42
C GLU A 379 12.69 -23.63 -9.66
N TYR A 380 13.86 -23.02 -9.43
CA TYR A 380 15.15 -23.70 -9.51
C TYR A 380 15.21 -24.92 -8.59
N ILE A 381 14.83 -24.78 -7.32
CA ILE A 381 14.78 -25.89 -6.35
C ILE A 381 13.89 -27.02 -6.87
N THR A 382 12.70 -26.68 -7.38
CA THR A 382 11.74 -27.64 -7.94
C THR A 382 12.31 -28.35 -9.18
N GLN A 383 13.07 -27.66 -10.02
CA GLN A 383 13.75 -28.23 -11.19
C GLN A 383 14.86 -29.20 -10.76
N GLN A 384 15.73 -28.79 -9.82
CA GLN A 384 16.82 -29.63 -9.32
C GLN A 384 16.31 -30.90 -8.61
N GLU A 385 15.21 -30.82 -7.85
CA GLU A 385 14.57 -32.01 -7.25
C GLU A 385 14.08 -33.02 -8.30
N ARG A 386 13.53 -32.53 -9.43
CA ARG A 386 13.12 -33.38 -10.56
C ARG A 386 14.33 -34.03 -11.22
N LEU A 387 15.40 -33.27 -11.49
CA LEU A 387 16.63 -33.76 -12.11
C LEU A 387 17.32 -34.83 -11.25
N HIS A 388 17.43 -34.58 -9.95
CA HIS A 388 18.07 -35.49 -8.99
C HIS A 388 17.14 -36.57 -8.43
N LYS A 389 15.89 -36.68 -8.93
CA LYS A 389 14.88 -37.67 -8.51
C LYS A 389 14.65 -37.71 -7.00
N ILE A 390 14.69 -36.55 -6.35
CA ILE A 390 14.50 -36.46 -4.90
C ILE A 390 13.03 -36.69 -4.58
N ALA A 391 12.75 -37.71 -3.78
CA ALA A 391 11.40 -37.96 -3.28
C ALA A 391 10.96 -36.78 -2.43
N LYS A 392 9.78 -36.20 -2.74
CA LYS A 392 9.14 -35.16 -1.93
C LYS A 392 8.77 -35.70 -0.54
N LYS A 393 9.73 -35.66 0.39
CA LYS A 393 9.42 -35.63 1.82
C LYS A 393 8.88 -34.23 2.15
N ALA A 394 7.99 -34.14 3.12
CA ALA A 394 7.60 -32.85 3.69
C ALA A 394 8.88 -32.15 4.18
N ASP A 395 8.99 -30.84 3.94
CA ASP A 395 10.12 -30.05 4.40
C ASP A 395 10.05 -30.02 5.93
N LYS A 396 10.96 -30.75 6.60
CA LYS A 396 10.87 -31.01 8.04
C LYS A 396 10.76 -29.73 8.84
N CYS A 397 11.37 -28.64 8.35
CA CYS A 397 11.32 -27.30 8.92
C CYS A 397 9.88 -26.84 9.26
N ALA A 398 8.94 -27.00 8.33
CA ALA A 398 7.55 -26.58 8.51
C ALA A 398 6.82 -27.40 9.59
N ASP A 399 7.31 -28.61 9.87
CA ASP A 399 6.75 -29.52 10.88
C ASP A 399 7.54 -29.56 12.20
N SER A 400 8.81 -29.14 12.22
CA SER A 400 9.74 -29.23 13.36
C SER A 400 9.79 -27.97 14.22
N HIS A 401 9.50 -26.79 13.67
CA HIS A 401 9.32 -25.54 14.44
C HIS A 401 8.04 -25.51 15.30
N LYS A 402 7.55 -26.68 15.73
CA LYS A 402 6.56 -26.86 16.81
C LYS A 402 7.18 -26.64 18.20
N ALA A 403 8.51 -26.64 18.32
CA ALA A 403 9.25 -26.29 19.53
C ALA A 403 9.10 -24.79 19.90
N GLY A 404 7.89 -24.41 20.34
CA GLY A 404 7.62 -23.06 20.83
C GLY A 404 6.16 -22.61 20.84
N ASN A 405 5.23 -23.24 20.11
CA ASN A 405 3.77 -22.98 20.21
C ASN A 405 2.92 -23.96 19.36
N ASP A 406 2.25 -24.90 20.02
CA ASP A 406 1.71 -26.14 19.41
C ASP A 406 0.31 -26.00 18.74
N VAL A 407 -0.02 -24.85 18.11
CA VAL A 407 -1.38 -24.54 17.60
C VAL A 407 -1.42 -23.71 16.29
N ARG A 408 -0.38 -23.78 15.45
CA ARG A 408 -0.10 -22.73 14.44
C ARG A 408 0.05 -23.22 13.00
N ASN A 409 -1.02 -23.79 12.46
CA ASN A 409 -1.15 -24.21 11.05
C ASN A 409 -1.82 -23.13 10.17
N GLU A 410 -1.99 -23.39 8.86
CA GLU A 410 -2.64 -22.47 7.91
C GLU A 410 -4.01 -21.97 8.37
N THR A 411 -4.77 -22.79 9.12
CA THR A 411 -6.07 -22.39 9.67
C THR A 411 -5.98 -21.26 10.70
N THR A 412 -4.89 -21.16 11.45
CA THR A 412 -4.64 -20.07 12.40
C THR A 412 -4.29 -18.75 11.67
N TRP A 413 -3.72 -18.82 10.46
CA TRP A 413 -3.17 -17.67 9.74
C TRP A 413 -3.93 -17.26 8.47
N LYS A 414 -5.14 -17.77 8.22
CA LYS A 414 -5.94 -17.42 7.02
C LYS A 414 -6.11 -15.90 6.81
N ALA A 415 -6.10 -15.11 7.89
CA ALA A 415 -6.21 -13.65 7.89
C ALA A 415 -4.88 -12.89 7.66
N CYS A 416 -3.75 -13.58 7.46
CA CYS A 416 -2.44 -13.01 7.19
C CYS A 416 -1.94 -13.41 5.79
N ASP A 417 -1.32 -12.46 5.11
CA ASP A 417 -0.59 -12.60 3.84
C ASP A 417 0.90 -12.83 4.10
N ASP A 418 1.47 -12.07 5.05
CA ASP A 418 2.81 -12.32 5.58
C ASP A 418 2.69 -12.99 6.96
N THR A 419 3.27 -14.18 7.11
CA THR A 419 3.24 -15.00 8.33
C THR A 419 4.51 -14.90 9.19
N GLY A 420 5.55 -14.24 8.67
CA GLY A 420 6.81 -13.96 9.34
C GLY A 420 7.78 -13.20 8.43
N ILE A 421 9.00 -12.95 8.93
CA ILE A 421 10.13 -12.44 8.15
C ILE A 421 11.33 -13.37 8.38
N MET A 422 11.90 -13.90 7.31
CA MET A 422 13.23 -14.52 7.33
C MET A 422 14.25 -13.39 7.33
N GLY A 423 15.16 -13.38 8.29
CA GLY A 423 16.21 -12.37 8.39
C GLY A 423 17.59 -12.97 8.23
N SER A 424 18.55 -12.11 7.89
CA SER A 424 19.97 -12.44 7.99
C SER A 424 20.75 -11.33 8.67
N CYS A 425 21.74 -11.70 9.48
CA CYS A 425 22.65 -10.76 10.13
C CYS A 425 24.11 -11.19 10.00
N CYS A 426 25.02 -10.22 10.07
CA CYS A 426 26.44 -10.51 10.17
C CYS A 426 26.85 -10.78 11.63
N ARG A 427 28.08 -11.25 11.84
CA ARG A 427 28.72 -11.42 13.17
C ARG A 427 28.79 -10.16 14.05
N HIS A 428 28.44 -8.98 13.53
CA HIS A 428 28.36 -7.71 14.26
C HIS A 428 26.91 -7.27 14.52
N ASP A 429 25.97 -8.22 14.50
CA ASP A 429 24.53 -8.01 14.76
C ASP A 429 23.85 -6.99 13.82
N SER A 430 24.44 -6.78 12.63
CA SER A 430 23.88 -5.90 11.60
C SER A 430 23.02 -6.71 10.64
N VAL A 431 21.74 -6.36 10.51
CA VAL A 431 20.80 -7.03 9.59
C VAL A 431 21.16 -6.70 8.14
N LEU A 432 21.41 -7.74 7.33
CA LEU A 432 21.91 -7.61 5.95
C LEU A 432 20.78 -7.61 4.92
N PHE A 433 20.02 -8.70 4.87
CA PHE A 433 18.86 -8.85 3.99
C PHE A 433 17.73 -9.60 4.68
N LEU A 434 16.50 -9.33 4.23
CA LEU A 434 15.24 -9.87 4.74
C LEU A 434 14.44 -10.52 3.60
N ALA A 435 13.54 -11.44 3.93
CA ALA A 435 12.54 -11.98 2.99
C ALA A 435 11.21 -12.20 3.70
N ASN A 436 10.10 -11.83 3.05
CA ASN A 436 8.76 -12.09 3.60
C ASN A 436 8.46 -13.60 3.57
N ILE A 437 7.99 -14.12 4.71
CA ILE A 437 7.47 -15.48 4.80
C ILE A 437 5.98 -15.44 4.45
N HIS A 438 5.61 -16.03 3.31
CA HIS A 438 4.23 -16.10 2.85
C HIS A 438 3.65 -17.51 3.06
N GLY A 439 2.50 -17.60 3.74
CA GLY A 439 1.76 -18.85 3.87
C GLY A 439 2.42 -19.88 4.80
N THR A 440 2.92 -20.98 4.24
CA THR A 440 3.21 -22.27 4.91
C THR A 440 4.41 -22.30 5.86
N GLY A 441 4.87 -21.14 6.33
CA GLY A 441 6.02 -21.00 7.22
C GLY A 441 7.36 -21.00 6.48
N GLU A 442 8.42 -21.26 7.24
CA GLU A 442 9.78 -21.29 6.71
C GLU A 442 9.99 -22.48 5.76
N ASN A 443 10.76 -22.23 4.72
CA ASN A 443 11.17 -23.20 3.72
C ASN A 443 12.56 -22.80 3.22
N ARG A 444 13.34 -23.78 2.79
CA ARG A 444 14.73 -23.61 2.31
C ARG A 444 14.93 -22.59 1.17
N ALA A 445 13.88 -22.17 0.44
CA ALA A 445 14.03 -21.15 -0.60
C ALA A 445 14.27 -19.74 -0.03
N LEU A 446 13.78 -19.46 1.18
CA LEU A 446 13.98 -18.18 1.86
C LEU A 446 15.47 -17.89 2.19
N PRO A 447 16.19 -18.75 2.93
CA PRO A 447 17.62 -18.53 3.20
C PRO A 447 18.46 -18.60 1.92
N LEU A 448 18.09 -19.44 0.94
CA LEU A 448 18.79 -19.52 -0.35
C LEU A 448 18.62 -18.26 -1.21
N ALA A 449 17.45 -17.62 -1.19
CA ALA A 449 17.24 -16.36 -1.93
C ALA A 449 17.99 -15.19 -1.27
N ILE A 450 18.02 -15.13 0.06
CA ILE A 450 18.87 -14.19 0.81
C ILE A 450 20.35 -14.42 0.50
N LEU A 451 20.82 -15.68 0.54
CA LEU A 451 22.20 -16.02 0.25
C LEU A 451 22.58 -15.65 -1.19
N LYS A 452 21.71 -15.94 -2.18
CA LYS A 452 21.93 -15.54 -3.58
C LYS A 452 22.04 -14.02 -3.74
N LYS A 453 21.15 -13.26 -3.08
CA LYS A 453 21.22 -11.79 -3.07
C LYS A 453 22.51 -11.30 -2.42
N PHE A 454 22.88 -11.84 -1.27
CA PHE A 454 24.11 -11.51 -0.56
C PHE A 454 25.38 -11.77 -1.38
N LEU A 455 25.51 -12.95 -2.00
CA LEU A 455 26.67 -13.32 -2.80
C LEU A 455 26.86 -12.42 -4.03
N ALA A 456 25.77 -11.84 -4.57
CA ALA A 456 25.84 -10.87 -5.66
C ALA A 456 26.37 -9.47 -5.24
N HIS A 457 26.48 -9.17 -3.94
CA HIS A 457 26.90 -7.87 -3.40
C HIS A 457 28.32 -7.89 -2.76
N VAL A 458 29.00 -9.05 -2.78
CA VAL A 458 30.32 -9.25 -2.16
C VAL A 458 31.35 -9.74 -3.18
N GLU A 459 32.63 -9.69 -2.82
CA GLU A 459 33.73 -10.05 -3.71
C GLU A 459 33.77 -11.57 -3.98
N ALA A 460 33.97 -11.95 -5.24
CA ALA A 460 33.84 -13.35 -5.71
C ALA A 460 34.92 -14.32 -5.18
N ASP A 461 35.97 -13.81 -4.55
CA ASP A 461 37.04 -14.58 -3.88
C ASP A 461 36.92 -14.56 -2.35
N ARG A 462 35.92 -13.85 -1.80
CA ARG A 462 35.82 -13.62 -0.36
C ARG A 462 35.21 -14.81 0.38
N PRO A 463 35.87 -15.34 1.42
CA PRO A 463 35.34 -16.48 2.16
C PRO A 463 34.08 -16.10 2.94
N VAL A 464 33.00 -16.86 2.72
CA VAL A 464 31.71 -16.73 3.41
C VAL A 464 31.46 -17.97 4.26
N GLY A 465 31.15 -17.78 5.55
CA GLY A 465 30.57 -18.79 6.42
C GLY A 465 29.07 -18.54 6.59
N VAL A 466 28.26 -19.59 6.59
CA VAL A 466 26.80 -19.50 6.76
C VAL A 466 26.38 -20.27 8.00
N LEU A 467 25.69 -19.58 8.91
CA LEU A 467 25.04 -20.15 10.09
C LEU A 467 23.53 -20.22 9.85
N TYR A 468 23.00 -21.42 9.85
CA TYR A 468 21.58 -21.69 9.67
C TYR A 468 21.23 -22.99 10.40
N ASP A 469 19.99 -23.11 10.90
CA ASP A 469 19.55 -24.33 11.58
C ASP A 469 19.39 -25.48 10.58
N LEU A 470 20.31 -26.45 10.63
CA LEU A 470 20.27 -27.65 9.79
C LEU A 470 19.10 -28.59 10.14
N GLY A 471 18.38 -28.37 11.25
CA GLY A 471 17.07 -28.99 11.50
C GLY A 471 16.06 -28.70 10.38
N CYS A 472 16.26 -27.62 9.63
CA CYS A 472 15.53 -27.25 8.43
C CYS A 472 16.20 -27.75 7.12
N SER A 473 16.60 -29.03 7.09
CA SER A 473 16.93 -29.83 5.90
C SER A 473 17.62 -29.09 4.73
N LEU A 474 18.75 -28.44 5.01
CA LEU A 474 19.85 -28.32 4.04
C LEU A 474 20.60 -29.65 3.84
N ASP A 475 20.02 -30.78 4.30
CA ASP A 475 20.53 -32.17 4.22
C ASP A 475 20.96 -32.62 2.80
N ASN A 476 20.58 -31.88 1.76
CA ASN A 476 21.24 -31.93 0.46
C ASN A 476 22.19 -30.72 0.33
N ALA A 477 23.36 -30.78 0.98
CA ALA A 477 24.40 -29.74 0.85
C ALA A 477 24.75 -29.44 -0.63
N LYS A 478 24.61 -30.46 -1.50
CA LYS A 478 24.70 -30.36 -2.96
C LYS A 478 23.79 -29.30 -3.60
N PHE A 479 22.64 -28.98 -3.03
CA PHE A 479 21.70 -28.00 -3.60
C PHE A 479 22.13 -26.57 -3.26
N GLY A 480 22.59 -26.33 -2.04
CA GLY A 480 23.24 -25.06 -1.68
C GLY A 480 24.51 -24.85 -2.48
N GLN A 481 25.33 -25.88 -2.63
CA GLN A 481 26.54 -25.85 -3.46
C GLN A 481 26.20 -25.57 -4.94
N ASN A 482 25.28 -26.31 -5.57
CA ASN A 482 24.93 -26.12 -6.99
C ASN A 482 24.35 -24.73 -7.32
N LEU A 483 23.60 -24.11 -6.39
CA LEU A 483 23.06 -22.74 -6.56
C LEU A 483 24.15 -21.68 -6.46
N VAL A 484 25.27 -22.00 -5.80
CA VAL A 484 26.35 -21.08 -5.47
C VAL A 484 27.58 -21.30 -6.36
N THR A 485 27.74 -22.47 -6.98
CA THR A 485 28.74 -22.71 -8.04
C THR A 485 28.52 -21.86 -9.29
N GLU A 486 27.32 -21.33 -9.54
CA GLU A 486 27.09 -20.31 -10.58
C GLU A 486 27.71 -18.94 -10.24
N SER A 487 28.11 -18.72 -8.98
CA SER A 487 28.70 -17.47 -8.46
C SER A 487 30.19 -17.55 -8.13
N ASN A 488 30.88 -18.64 -8.49
CA ASN A 488 32.31 -18.92 -8.22
C ASN A 488 32.75 -18.94 -6.74
N LEU A 489 31.82 -18.78 -5.79
CA LEU A 489 32.06 -18.84 -4.35
C LEU A 489 31.76 -20.26 -3.81
N GLU A 490 32.40 -20.67 -2.73
CA GLU A 490 32.04 -21.87 -1.96
C GLU A 490 31.84 -21.52 -0.47
N PRO A 491 30.59 -21.25 -0.01
CA PRO A 491 30.31 -20.91 1.37
C PRO A 491 30.41 -22.13 2.29
N GLN A 492 31.01 -21.92 3.46
CA GLN A 492 31.13 -22.95 4.50
C GLN A 492 29.88 -22.93 5.39
N PHE A 493 29.01 -23.93 5.26
CA PHE A 493 27.84 -24.09 6.12
C PHE A 493 28.21 -24.71 7.47
N SER A 494 27.65 -24.19 8.57
CA SER A 494 27.78 -24.79 9.90
C SER A 494 26.55 -24.50 10.76
N THR A 495 26.15 -25.46 11.60
CA THR A 495 25.01 -25.30 12.51
C THR A 495 25.44 -24.54 13.77
N PRO A 496 24.68 -23.53 14.23
CA PRO A 496 24.87 -22.99 15.56
C PRO A 496 24.40 -24.01 16.61
N THR A 497 25.34 -24.61 17.34
CA THR A 497 25.02 -25.45 18.51
C THR A 497 24.65 -24.58 19.70
N PHE A 498 23.36 -24.32 19.91
CA PHE A 498 22.87 -23.76 21.16
C PHE A 498 22.94 -24.81 22.27
N THR A 499 24.01 -24.80 23.05
CA THR A 499 24.02 -25.51 24.33
C THR A 499 23.10 -24.77 25.30
N SER A 500 22.13 -25.49 25.87
CA SER A 500 21.31 -24.98 26.97
C SER A 500 22.15 -24.92 28.25
N GLY A 501 23.08 -23.98 28.31
CA GLY A 501 23.85 -23.70 29.52
C GLY A 501 22.90 -23.18 30.59
N HIS A 502 22.57 -24.02 31.57
CA HIS A 502 22.10 -23.54 32.85
C HIS A 502 23.23 -22.72 33.49
N ALA A 503 23.18 -21.40 33.30
CA ALA A 503 23.89 -20.48 34.16
C ALA A 503 23.40 -20.71 35.60
N ARG A 504 24.33 -21.13 36.47
CA ARG A 504 24.18 -21.04 37.92
C ARG A 504 24.76 -19.71 38.39
#